data_AF-A0A4Y2STJ8-F1
#
_entry.id   AF-A0A4Y2STJ8-F1
#
_cell.length_a   1.000
_cell.length_b   1.000
_cell.length_c   1.000
_cell.angle_alpha   90.00
_cell.angle_beta   90.00
_cell.angle_gamma   90.00
#
_symmetry.space_group_name_H-M   'P 1'
#
loop_
_entity.id
_entity.type
_entity.pdbx_description
1 polymer ?
#
loop_
_entity_poly.entity_id
_entity_poly.type
_entity_poly.pdbx_seq_one_letter_code
_entity_poly.pdbx_strand_id
1 'polypeptide(L)'
;MAENTEKFFKFIWKVDNFSYIWNEKDDFLRSPNFSLDVFEGSDWCLKLYPRGRSWYENCVSVYLERLTSSEGPLEIKICFKIVLLSRNGETEFGWGKSEQLFRRGSEHGFDSMVSRERLLGTKNSNLLPDDILTLQCCILPQHNELQISTEVIAKTHTEIECFVRQWKEIDYTADNLISFRKGYSRSVSLRLIVSKDSDNQAYVLSCQFHNAIDLKAFHGKISTLDSNNSVVECLVNQFFDIESAKEGAQCYLFFTLITLAELLKHKSRFLPNGKLNLYCELTLSYGLQHSQIERIAHDASFMCAPVEETASTSQIDVPAKRFLYCIDNIPSLLKNDFQNLLQEGTLSDFTIKVGDKNFQVHKAVLCARSPTFKAMLTRNMKENEENLVDISDLG
;
A
#
# COMPACT_ATOMS: atom_id res chain seq x y z
N MET A 1 1.74 35.13 33.41
CA MET A 1 0.57 34.27 33.15
C MET A 1 1.04 33.23 32.15
N ALA A 2 1.17 31.97 32.56
CA ALA A 2 1.55 30.90 31.65
C ALA A 2 0.34 30.61 30.75
N GLU A 3 0.50 30.70 29.44
CA GLU A 3 -0.48 30.20 28.48
C GLU A 3 -0.68 28.71 28.75
N ASN A 4 -1.82 28.36 29.34
CA ASN A 4 -2.20 26.98 29.60
C ASN A 4 -2.55 26.36 28.24
N THR A 5 -1.54 25.90 27.52
CA THR A 5 -1.71 25.23 26.23
C THR A 5 -2.42 23.92 26.50
N GLU A 6 -3.63 23.79 25.97
CA GLU A 6 -4.43 22.57 26.09
C GLU A 6 -3.62 21.39 25.54
N LYS A 7 -3.44 20.36 26.39
CA LYS A 7 -2.65 19.19 26.04
C LYS A 7 -3.45 18.33 25.06
N PHE A 8 -2.79 17.78 24.06
CA PHE A 8 -3.46 17.08 22.97
C PHE A 8 -2.77 15.77 22.62
N PHE A 9 -3.57 14.82 22.15
CA PHE A 9 -3.05 13.69 21.41
C PHE A 9 -3.27 13.90 19.92
N LYS A 10 -2.24 13.63 19.11
CA LYS A 10 -2.28 13.73 17.66
C LYS A 10 -1.85 12.41 17.05
N PHE A 11 -2.70 11.82 16.24
CA PHE A 11 -2.39 10.64 15.45
C PHE A 11 -2.39 11.00 13.97
N ILE A 12 -1.23 10.96 13.33
CA ILE A 12 -1.04 11.21 11.91
C ILE A 12 -0.91 9.87 11.21
N TRP A 13 -1.82 9.58 10.29
CA TRP A 13 -1.84 8.37 9.50
C TRP A 13 -1.59 8.67 8.04
N LYS A 14 -0.49 8.11 7.51
CA LYS A 14 -0.10 8.19 6.11
C LYS A 14 -0.46 6.90 5.39
N VAL A 15 -1.28 6.99 4.35
CA VAL A 15 -1.68 5.84 3.53
C VAL A 15 -1.10 6.05 2.15
N ASP A 16 -0.08 5.29 1.78
CA ASP A 16 0.55 5.41 0.47
C ASP A 16 -0.15 4.56 -0.59
N ASN A 17 0.20 4.84 -1.85
CA ASN A 17 -0.41 4.22 -3.02
C ASN A 17 -1.94 4.31 -2.98
N PHE A 18 -2.48 5.41 -2.45
CA PHE A 18 -3.91 5.55 -2.15
C PHE A 18 -4.78 5.38 -3.40
N SER A 19 -4.31 5.85 -4.56
CA SER A 19 -5.01 5.70 -5.85
C SER A 19 -5.20 4.23 -6.24
N TYR A 20 -4.40 3.32 -5.68
CA TYR A 20 -4.43 1.88 -5.91
C TYR A 20 -5.19 1.09 -4.84
N ILE A 21 -5.85 1.79 -3.93
CA ILE A 21 -6.71 1.22 -2.92
C ILE A 21 -8.14 1.17 -3.44
N TRP A 22 -8.57 -0.05 -3.76
CA TRP A 22 -9.87 -0.36 -4.36
C TRP A 22 -10.63 -1.37 -3.51
N ASN A 23 -10.70 -1.09 -2.21
CA ASN A 23 -11.69 -1.70 -1.33
C ASN A 23 -13.09 -1.49 -1.91
N GLU A 24 -13.97 -2.47 -1.75
CA GLU A 24 -15.36 -2.34 -2.15
C GLU A 24 -16.04 -1.23 -1.33
N LYS A 25 -17.23 -0.80 -1.75
CA LYS A 25 -18.06 0.06 -0.92
C LYS A 25 -18.28 -0.62 0.44
N ASP A 26 -18.26 0.16 1.52
CA ASP A 26 -18.35 -0.33 2.91
C ASP A 26 -17.16 -1.18 3.40
N ASP A 27 -16.17 -1.44 2.55
CA ASP A 27 -14.89 -2.03 2.93
C ASP A 27 -13.87 -0.94 3.30
N PHE A 28 -12.96 -1.26 4.21
CA PHE A 28 -12.15 -0.27 4.91
C PHE A 28 -10.75 -0.74 5.27
N LEU A 29 -9.87 0.25 5.42
CA LEU A 29 -8.55 0.11 6.00
C LEU A 29 -8.61 0.43 7.49
N ARG A 30 -7.80 -0.28 8.28
CA ARG A 30 -7.52 0.09 9.67
C ARG A 30 -6.11 0.65 9.78
N SER A 31 -5.98 1.77 10.48
CA SER A 31 -4.67 2.22 10.94
C SER A 31 -4.07 1.22 11.93
N PRO A 32 -2.78 1.31 12.24
CA PRO A 32 -2.24 0.68 13.44
C PRO A 32 -3.01 1.12 14.67
N ASN A 33 -3.10 0.23 15.64
CA ASN A 33 -3.74 0.52 16.91
C ASN A 33 -2.87 1.48 17.72
N PHE A 34 -3.50 2.40 18.43
CA PHE A 34 -2.85 3.25 19.42
C PHE A 34 -3.66 3.25 20.71
N SER A 35 -2.98 3.47 21.81
CA SER A 35 -3.56 3.46 23.14
C SER A 35 -3.01 4.66 23.91
N LEU A 36 -3.80 5.19 24.83
CA LEU A 36 -3.39 6.27 25.71
C LEU A 36 -3.69 5.88 27.14
N ASP A 37 -2.77 6.20 28.04
CA ASP A 37 -2.93 5.89 29.46
C ASP A 37 -4.18 6.54 30.05
N VAL A 38 -4.55 7.74 29.58
CA VAL A 38 -5.79 8.44 29.97
C VAL A 38 -7.05 7.68 29.59
N PHE A 39 -6.97 6.67 28.72
CA PHE A 39 -8.09 5.82 28.32
C PHE A 39 -8.05 4.43 28.99
N GLU A 40 -7.30 4.29 30.08
CA GLU A 40 -7.33 3.15 31.01
C GLU A 40 -7.23 1.78 30.30
N GLY A 41 -6.30 1.64 29.36
CA GLY A 41 -6.09 0.39 28.61
C GLY A 41 -7.06 0.17 27.45
N SER A 42 -7.74 1.22 26.97
CA SER A 42 -8.50 1.16 25.72
C SER A 42 -7.62 1.34 24.49
N ASP A 43 -7.90 0.53 23.47
CA ASP A 43 -7.21 0.56 22.19
C ASP A 43 -8.09 1.20 21.11
N TRP A 44 -7.45 1.96 20.24
CA TRP A 44 -8.11 2.79 19.25
C TRP A 44 -7.46 2.65 17.88
N CYS A 45 -8.23 2.86 16.82
CA CYS A 45 -7.70 2.98 15.47
C CYS A 45 -8.56 3.93 14.63
N LEU A 46 -8.00 4.40 13.52
CA LEU A 46 -8.78 5.01 12.46
C LEU A 46 -9.25 3.95 11.46
N LYS A 47 -10.52 4.03 11.07
CA LYS A 47 -11.09 3.32 9.93
C LYS A 47 -11.24 4.28 8.75
N LEU A 48 -10.70 3.90 7.61
CA LEU A 48 -10.78 4.66 6.37
C LEU A 48 -11.54 3.84 5.33
N TYR A 49 -12.63 4.39 4.82
CA TYR A 49 -13.46 3.82 3.75
C TYR A 49 -13.12 4.55 2.45
N PRO A 50 -12.25 4.00 1.58
CA PRO A 50 -11.76 4.73 0.41
C PRO A 50 -12.85 4.99 -0.63
N ARG A 51 -13.84 4.10 -0.75
CA ARG A 51 -14.98 4.20 -1.70
C ARG A 51 -16.30 4.59 -1.02
N GLY A 52 -16.21 4.97 0.25
CA GLY A 52 -17.33 5.47 1.03
C GLY A 52 -18.11 4.38 1.73
N ARG A 53 -19.08 4.83 2.51
CA ARG A 53 -19.91 4.00 3.37
C ARG A 53 -21.39 4.27 3.12
N SER A 54 -22.20 3.23 3.09
CA SER A 54 -23.67 3.33 3.04
C SER A 54 -24.13 4.24 1.89
N TRP A 55 -24.90 5.29 2.13
CA TRP A 55 -25.42 6.17 1.08
C TRP A 55 -24.37 7.14 0.48
N TYR A 56 -23.15 7.18 1.02
CA TYR A 56 -22.11 8.13 0.63
C TYR A 56 -21.07 7.50 -0.31
N GLU A 57 -21.55 6.93 -1.40
CA GLU A 57 -20.68 6.37 -2.44
C GLU A 57 -19.75 7.44 -3.04
N ASN A 58 -18.56 7.02 -3.45
CA ASN A 58 -17.54 7.89 -4.06
C ASN A 58 -17.05 9.05 -3.18
N CYS A 59 -17.33 9.01 -1.88
CA CYS A 59 -16.71 9.88 -0.88
C CYS A 59 -15.74 9.06 -0.04
N VAL A 60 -14.61 9.64 0.34
CA VAL A 60 -13.75 9.04 1.37
C VAL A 60 -14.40 9.29 2.72
N SER A 61 -14.59 8.25 3.51
CA SER A 61 -15.13 8.33 4.88
C SER A 61 -14.08 7.93 5.90
N VAL A 62 -14.09 8.54 7.08
CA VAL A 62 -13.13 8.23 8.15
C VAL A 62 -13.81 8.22 9.52
N TYR A 63 -13.44 7.24 10.35
CA TYR A 63 -13.98 7.07 11.70
C TYR A 63 -12.86 6.79 12.68
N LEU A 64 -13.01 7.34 13.89
CA LEU A 64 -12.29 6.85 15.06
C LEU A 64 -13.10 5.68 15.64
N GLU A 65 -12.43 4.57 15.95
CA GLU A 65 -13.04 3.39 16.55
C GLU A 65 -12.35 3.04 17.86
N ARG A 66 -13.16 2.65 18.85
CA ARG A 66 -12.68 1.95 20.05
C ARG A 66 -12.75 0.46 19.80
N LEU A 67 -11.65 -0.26 19.94
CA LEU A 67 -11.62 -1.69 19.64
C LEU A 67 -12.49 -2.50 20.60
N THR A 68 -13.07 -3.60 20.12
CA THR A 68 -13.86 -4.54 20.94
C THR A 68 -13.03 -5.21 22.03
N SER A 69 -11.73 -5.42 21.77
CA SER A 69 -10.75 -5.97 22.71
C SER A 69 -10.27 -4.96 23.76
N SER A 70 -10.74 -3.71 23.71
CA SER A 70 -10.34 -2.68 24.68
C SER A 70 -10.71 -3.08 26.09
N GLU A 71 -9.82 -2.78 27.03
CA GLU A 71 -10.13 -2.84 28.45
C GLU A 71 -10.65 -1.48 28.96
N GLY A 72 -10.74 -1.33 30.27
CA GLY A 72 -11.20 -0.09 30.91
C GLY A 72 -12.73 0.08 30.91
N PRO A 73 -13.22 1.32 31.08
CA PRO A 73 -14.62 1.59 31.41
C PRO A 73 -15.58 1.23 30.28
N LEU A 74 -16.85 1.01 30.62
CA LEU A 74 -17.91 0.64 29.66
C LEU A 74 -18.01 1.65 28.52
N GLU A 75 -17.92 2.93 28.86
CA GLU A 75 -18.10 4.06 27.94
C GLU A 75 -17.00 5.10 28.21
N ILE A 76 -16.41 5.64 27.14
CA ILE A 76 -15.43 6.74 27.21
C ILE A 76 -15.96 7.89 26.38
N LYS A 77 -15.93 9.10 26.95
CA LYS A 77 -16.38 10.31 26.28
C LYS A 77 -15.18 11.05 25.69
N ILE A 78 -15.20 11.30 24.38
CA ILE A 78 -14.07 11.90 23.65
C ILE A 78 -14.53 13.08 22.79
N CYS A 79 -13.74 14.15 22.83
CA CYS A 79 -13.74 15.19 21.80
C CYS A 79 -12.62 14.88 20.80
N PHE A 80 -12.95 14.84 19.51
CA PHE A 80 -11.94 14.59 18.49
C PHE A 80 -12.20 15.39 17.22
N LYS A 81 -11.12 15.66 16.48
CA LYS A 81 -11.12 16.29 15.17
C LYS A 81 -10.33 15.43 14.21
N ILE A 82 -10.85 15.16 13.02
CA ILE A 82 -10.11 14.48 11.96
C ILE A 82 -9.94 15.45 10.80
N VAL A 83 -8.71 15.59 10.29
CA VAL A 83 -8.36 16.51 9.22
C VAL A 83 -7.57 15.81 8.11
N LEU A 84 -7.77 16.26 6.87
CA LEU A 84 -6.97 15.93 5.71
C LEU A 84 -5.87 16.98 5.60
N LEU A 85 -4.62 16.52 5.56
CA LEU A 85 -3.46 17.41 5.41
C LEU A 85 -3.06 17.54 3.95
N SER A 86 -2.65 18.75 3.55
CA SER A 86 -2.01 19.02 2.26
C SER A 86 -0.54 18.60 2.23
N ARG A 87 0.10 18.75 1.07
CA ARG A 87 1.56 18.61 0.87
C ARG A 87 2.38 19.41 1.87
N ASN A 88 1.90 20.58 2.28
CA ASN A 88 2.60 21.48 3.19
C ASN A 88 2.31 21.16 4.67
N GLY A 89 1.49 20.14 4.96
CA GLY A 89 1.02 19.83 6.31
C GLY A 89 -0.09 20.75 6.81
N GLU A 90 -0.66 21.58 5.94
CA GLU A 90 -1.79 22.45 6.28
C GLU A 90 -3.11 21.68 6.26
N THR A 91 -4.08 22.13 7.05
CA THR A 91 -5.42 21.52 7.06
C THR A 91 -6.23 22.00 5.85
N GLU A 92 -6.60 21.06 4.99
CA GLU A 92 -7.46 21.34 3.81
C GLU A 92 -8.93 21.08 4.12
N PHE A 93 -9.18 19.97 4.81
CA PHE A 93 -10.51 19.58 5.24
C PHE A 93 -10.46 19.09 6.67
N GLY A 94 -11.48 19.37 7.45
CA GLY A 94 -11.48 18.97 8.83
C GLY A 94 -12.84 19.09 9.48
N TRP A 95 -13.20 18.06 10.23
CA TRP A 95 -14.42 18.05 11.02
C TRP A 95 -14.12 17.60 12.43
N GLY A 96 -14.82 18.20 13.38
CA GLY A 96 -14.76 17.86 14.79
C GLY A 96 -16.10 17.33 15.27
N LYS A 97 -16.04 16.41 16.22
CA LYS A 97 -17.18 16.05 17.05
C LYS A 97 -16.78 16.26 18.51
N SER A 98 -17.66 16.91 19.24
CA SER A 98 -17.51 17.09 20.68
C SER A 98 -18.27 16.00 21.41
N GLU A 99 -17.76 15.59 22.56
CA GLU A 99 -18.53 14.86 23.56
C GLU A 99 -19.12 13.52 23.09
N GLN A 100 -18.44 12.82 22.17
CA GLN A 100 -18.92 11.56 21.62
C GLN A 100 -18.66 10.41 22.60
N LEU A 101 -19.66 9.57 22.77
CA LEU A 101 -19.60 8.44 23.68
C LEU A 101 -19.22 7.16 22.93
N PHE A 102 -18.12 6.53 23.37
CA PHE A 102 -17.55 5.33 22.77
C PHE A 102 -17.68 4.12 23.70
N ARG A 103 -18.53 3.17 23.28
CA ARG A 103 -18.53 1.79 23.76
C ARG A 103 -17.46 0.98 23.04
N ARG A 104 -17.08 -0.18 23.61
CA ARG A 104 -16.21 -1.15 22.93
C ARG A 104 -16.83 -1.56 21.60
N GLY A 105 -16.07 -1.48 20.51
CA GLY A 105 -16.53 -1.75 19.14
C GLY A 105 -17.35 -0.65 18.48
N SER A 106 -17.59 0.48 19.16
CA SER A 106 -18.26 1.62 18.55
C SER A 106 -17.29 2.55 17.84
N GLU A 107 -17.81 3.29 16.88
CA GLU A 107 -17.05 4.21 16.04
C GLU A 107 -17.85 5.48 15.77
N HIS A 108 -17.15 6.60 15.65
CA HIS A 108 -17.71 7.89 15.30
C HIS A 108 -16.81 8.57 14.29
N GLY A 109 -17.40 9.24 13.30
CA GLY A 109 -16.65 9.76 12.17
C GLY A 109 -17.47 10.58 11.21
N PHE A 110 -17.00 10.62 9.97
CA PHE A 110 -17.51 11.48 8.92
C PHE A 110 -17.67 10.68 7.63
N ASP A 111 -18.91 10.55 7.16
CA ASP A 111 -19.25 9.77 5.97
C ASP A 111 -18.74 10.41 4.66
N SER A 112 -18.54 11.72 4.64
CA SER A 112 -18.10 12.47 3.44
C SER A 112 -17.01 13.47 3.80
N MET A 113 -15.79 12.97 3.98
CA MET A 113 -14.61 13.80 4.26
C MET A 113 -14.07 14.46 2.98
N VAL A 114 -14.05 13.77 1.85
CA VAL A 114 -13.68 14.38 0.56
C VAL A 114 -14.24 13.52 -0.56
N SER A 115 -14.73 14.12 -1.64
CA SER A 115 -15.14 13.34 -2.82
C SER A 115 -13.90 12.74 -3.48
N ARG A 116 -14.00 11.49 -3.96
CA ARG A 116 -12.91 10.81 -4.67
C ARG A 116 -12.50 11.55 -5.92
N GLU A 117 -13.44 12.15 -6.65
CA GLU A 117 -13.15 13.00 -7.82
C GLU A 117 -12.23 14.16 -7.44
N ARG A 118 -12.52 14.85 -6.34
CA ARG A 118 -11.68 15.94 -5.85
C ARG A 118 -10.35 15.42 -5.33
N LEU A 119 -10.30 14.24 -4.72
CA LEU A 119 -9.06 13.70 -4.17
C LEU A 119 -8.10 13.19 -5.26
N LEU A 120 -8.62 12.44 -6.24
CA LEU A 120 -7.86 11.75 -7.29
C LEU A 120 -7.75 12.54 -8.60
N GLY A 121 -8.37 13.71 -8.69
CA GLY A 121 -8.36 14.53 -9.89
C GLY A 121 -6.95 14.96 -10.33
N THR A 122 -6.74 15.07 -11.65
CA THR A 122 -5.44 15.31 -12.32
C THR A 122 -4.67 16.57 -11.90
N LYS A 123 -5.28 17.46 -11.12
CA LYS A 123 -4.68 18.73 -10.64
C LYS A 123 -4.31 18.71 -9.15
N ASN A 124 -4.60 17.64 -8.41
CA ASN A 124 -4.63 17.70 -6.93
C ASN A 124 -3.44 16.99 -6.25
N SER A 125 -2.23 17.21 -6.77
CA SER A 125 -0.97 16.80 -6.13
C SER A 125 -0.71 17.44 -4.75
N ASN A 126 -1.58 18.38 -4.34
CA ASN A 126 -1.58 18.99 -3.02
C ASN A 126 -2.30 18.13 -1.97
N LEU A 127 -3.35 17.38 -2.34
CA LEU A 127 -4.13 16.56 -1.39
C LEU A 127 -3.62 15.11 -1.29
N LEU A 128 -3.00 14.62 -2.37
CA LEU A 128 -2.32 13.34 -2.44
C LEU A 128 -0.88 13.54 -2.93
N PRO A 129 -0.01 14.19 -2.15
CA PRO A 129 1.39 14.30 -2.49
C PRO A 129 2.01 12.91 -2.60
N ASP A 130 2.61 12.62 -3.76
CA ASP A 130 3.28 11.34 -4.04
C ASP A 130 2.37 10.11 -3.82
N ASP A 131 1.06 10.30 -4.08
CA ASP A 131 -0.01 9.31 -3.86
C ASP A 131 -0.18 8.88 -2.39
N ILE A 132 0.11 9.78 -1.45
CA ILE A 132 -0.03 9.57 -0.01
C ILE A 132 -1.20 10.39 0.53
N LEU A 133 -2.22 9.70 1.05
CA LEU A 133 -3.27 10.31 1.85
C LEU A 133 -2.77 10.50 3.28
N THR A 134 -2.77 11.74 3.77
CA THR A 134 -2.35 12.05 5.14
C THR A 134 -3.52 12.53 5.99
N LEU A 135 -3.98 11.68 6.90
CA LEU A 135 -5.04 12.00 7.85
C LEU A 135 -4.44 12.33 9.21
N GLN A 136 -4.97 13.33 9.89
CA GLN A 136 -4.59 13.65 11.25
C GLN A 136 -5.83 13.63 12.15
N CYS A 137 -5.80 12.80 13.19
CA CYS A 137 -6.80 12.78 14.25
C CYS A 137 -6.23 13.45 15.50
N CYS A 138 -6.85 14.55 15.93
CA CYS A 138 -6.58 15.17 17.21
C CYS A 138 -7.62 14.71 18.22
N ILE A 139 -7.18 14.23 19.37
CA ILE A 139 -8.03 13.82 20.48
C ILE A 139 -7.74 14.73 21.67
N LEU A 140 -8.81 15.31 22.21
CA LEU A 140 -8.80 16.12 23.43
C LEU A 140 -9.64 15.36 24.46
N PRO A 141 -9.01 14.68 25.44
CA PRO A 141 -9.74 14.06 26.53
C PRO A 141 -10.37 15.12 27.43
N GLN A 142 -11.44 14.74 28.11
CA GLN A 142 -12.12 15.66 29.02
C GLN A 142 -11.19 16.08 30.17
N HIS A 143 -11.46 17.26 30.74
CA HIS A 143 -10.80 17.77 31.95
C HIS A 143 -9.28 17.95 31.88
N ASN A 144 -8.68 18.05 30.68
CA ASN A 144 -7.24 18.28 30.51
C ASN A 144 -6.39 17.19 31.20
N GLU A 145 -6.91 15.95 31.22
CA GLU A 145 -6.31 14.78 31.88
C GLU A 145 -4.97 14.36 31.25
N LEU A 146 -4.63 14.88 30.08
CA LEU A 146 -3.33 14.67 29.47
C LEU A 146 -2.25 15.42 30.23
N GLN A 147 -1.28 14.68 30.73
CA GLN A 147 -0.08 15.25 31.35
C GLN A 147 0.90 15.79 30.28
N ILE A 148 0.95 15.13 29.12
CA ILE A 148 1.84 15.46 28.02
C ILE A 148 1.11 15.46 26.68
N SER A 149 1.50 16.34 25.76
CA SER A 149 1.08 16.20 24.37
C SER A 149 1.88 15.07 23.72
N THR A 150 1.20 14.28 22.90
CA THR A 150 1.80 13.13 22.20
C THR A 150 1.40 13.15 20.74
N GLU A 151 2.37 12.92 19.86
CA GLU A 151 2.18 12.78 18.43
C GLU A 151 2.67 11.41 17.97
N VAL A 152 1.79 10.69 17.29
CA VAL A 152 2.08 9.38 16.71
C VAL A 152 2.00 9.53 15.19
N ILE A 153 3.02 9.04 14.50
CA ILE A 153 3.01 8.91 13.04
C ILE A 153 2.92 7.43 12.71
N ALA A 154 1.87 7.06 12.00
CA ALA A 154 1.62 5.74 11.49
C ALA A 154 1.59 5.74 9.97
N LYS A 155 1.98 4.61 9.39
CA LYS A 155 1.95 4.42 7.94
C LYS A 155 1.30 3.10 7.57
N THR A 156 0.46 3.14 6.54
CA THR A 156 -0.04 1.96 5.83
C THR A 156 0.47 1.99 4.41
N HIS A 157 1.10 0.90 4.00
CA HIS A 157 1.60 0.69 2.66
C HIS A 157 0.70 -0.28 1.90
N THR A 158 0.33 0.07 0.66
CA THR A 158 -0.33 -0.87 -0.25
C THR A 158 0.68 -1.38 -1.27
N GLU A 159 0.88 -2.70 -1.33
CA GLU A 159 1.80 -3.30 -2.29
C GLU A 159 1.25 -3.16 -3.72
N ILE A 160 2.14 -2.71 -4.61
CA ILE A 160 1.86 -2.58 -6.03
C ILE A 160 2.97 -3.25 -6.86
N GLU A 161 2.61 -3.79 -8.02
CA GLU A 161 3.56 -4.28 -9.02
C GLU A 161 3.57 -3.36 -10.23
N CYS A 162 4.73 -2.78 -10.53
CA CYS A 162 4.93 -1.93 -11.69
C CYS A 162 5.69 -2.67 -12.80
N PHE A 163 5.09 -2.73 -13.99
CA PHE A 163 5.69 -3.26 -15.19
C PHE A 163 5.93 -2.15 -16.19
N VAL A 164 7.17 -2.00 -16.64
CA VAL A 164 7.55 -1.03 -17.67
C VAL A 164 8.20 -1.77 -18.83
N ARG A 165 7.67 -1.60 -20.03
CA ARG A 165 8.22 -2.26 -21.23
C ARG A 165 7.99 -1.45 -22.50
N GLN A 166 9.01 -1.43 -23.35
CA GLN A 166 8.87 -0.98 -24.74
C GLN A 166 8.43 -2.17 -25.61
N TRP A 167 7.37 -1.99 -26.38
CA TRP A 167 6.86 -2.94 -27.37
C TRP A 167 7.04 -2.35 -28.77
N LYS A 168 8.03 -2.84 -29.51
CA LYS A 168 8.46 -2.23 -30.77
C LYS A 168 8.09 -3.07 -31.98
N GLU A 169 8.10 -2.41 -33.13
CA GLU A 169 7.90 -2.99 -34.46
C GLU A 169 6.59 -3.77 -34.61
N ILE A 170 5.56 -3.34 -33.87
CA ILE A 170 4.28 -4.01 -33.81
C ILE A 170 3.59 -3.91 -35.16
N ASP A 171 3.22 -5.06 -35.72
CA ASP A 171 2.25 -5.14 -36.79
C ASP A 171 0.85 -5.08 -36.19
N TYR A 172 0.31 -3.88 -36.01
CA TYR A 172 -0.99 -3.66 -35.39
C TYR A 172 -2.17 -4.30 -36.16
N THR A 173 -1.95 -4.81 -37.37
CA THR A 173 -2.99 -5.54 -38.13
C THR A 173 -3.06 -7.03 -37.80
N ALA A 174 -2.01 -7.56 -37.15
CA ALA A 174 -1.93 -8.92 -36.67
C ALA A 174 -2.37 -9.04 -35.19
N ASP A 175 -2.57 -10.26 -34.73
CA ASP A 175 -2.77 -10.55 -33.32
C ASP A 175 -1.43 -10.54 -32.59
N ASN A 176 -1.23 -9.58 -31.68
CA ASN A 176 0.03 -9.40 -30.98
C ASN A 176 -0.17 -9.56 -29.46
N LEU A 177 0.76 -10.23 -28.80
CA LEU A 177 0.73 -10.43 -27.35
C LEU A 177 2.07 -10.05 -26.73
N ILE A 178 2.01 -9.29 -25.65
CA ILE A 178 3.17 -9.06 -24.78
C ILE A 178 2.86 -9.53 -23.37
N SER A 179 3.71 -10.41 -22.85
CA SER A 179 3.64 -10.86 -21.46
C SER A 179 4.57 -10.05 -20.58
N PHE A 180 4.09 -9.74 -19.38
CA PHE A 180 4.82 -9.12 -18.29
C PHE A 180 4.97 -10.17 -17.18
N ARG A 181 6.19 -10.35 -16.69
CA ARG A 181 6.49 -11.32 -15.62
C ARG A 181 7.36 -10.66 -14.56
N LYS A 182 6.96 -10.75 -13.29
CA LYS A 182 7.85 -10.53 -12.15
C LYS A 182 7.22 -11.09 -10.86
N GLY A 183 7.88 -12.06 -10.21
CA GLY A 183 7.49 -12.57 -8.88
C GLY A 183 6.17 -13.35 -8.84
N TYR A 184 6.03 -14.35 -7.95
CA TYR A 184 4.84 -15.20 -7.75
C TYR A 184 4.12 -15.76 -9.00
N SER A 185 4.66 -16.82 -9.62
CA SER A 185 3.96 -17.82 -10.48
C SER A 185 3.00 -17.37 -11.62
N ARG A 186 2.64 -16.11 -11.79
CA ARG A 186 1.53 -15.67 -12.65
C ARG A 186 2.02 -14.59 -13.61
N SER A 187 1.98 -14.90 -14.91
CA SER A 187 2.26 -13.91 -15.95
C SER A 187 1.00 -13.13 -16.26
N VAL A 188 1.13 -11.81 -16.27
CA VAL A 188 0.10 -10.90 -16.79
C VAL A 188 0.41 -10.61 -18.25
N SER A 189 -0.58 -10.45 -19.11
CA SER A 189 -0.31 -10.15 -20.53
C SER A 189 -1.29 -9.14 -21.10
N LEU A 190 -0.76 -8.25 -21.94
CA LEU A 190 -1.54 -7.39 -22.82
C LEU A 190 -1.54 -7.99 -24.22
N ARG A 191 -2.74 -8.19 -24.76
CA ARG A 191 -2.96 -8.55 -26.15
C ARG A 191 -3.45 -7.32 -26.89
N LEU A 192 -2.87 -7.03 -28.03
CA LEU A 192 -3.27 -5.95 -28.91
C LEU A 192 -4.12 -6.53 -30.05
N ILE A 193 -5.33 -6.01 -30.19
CA ILE A 193 -6.33 -6.53 -31.14
C ILE A 193 -6.96 -5.36 -31.88
N VAL A 194 -7.23 -5.53 -33.16
CA VAL A 194 -8.13 -4.66 -33.90
C VAL A 194 -9.55 -5.19 -33.78
N SER A 195 -10.43 -4.40 -33.19
CA SER A 195 -11.85 -4.74 -33.02
C SER A 195 -12.73 -3.62 -33.58
N LYS A 196 -14.04 -3.86 -33.70
CA LYS A 196 -14.99 -2.76 -33.84
C LYS A 196 -15.21 -2.10 -32.47
N ASP A 197 -15.56 -0.81 -32.47
CA ASP A 197 -16.00 -0.09 -31.27
C ASP A 197 -17.36 -0.58 -30.76
N SER A 198 -17.81 -0.05 -29.62
CA SER A 198 -19.07 -0.45 -28.97
C SER A 198 -20.30 -0.28 -29.87
N ASP A 199 -20.27 0.72 -30.77
CA ASP A 199 -21.38 1.05 -31.66
C ASP A 199 -21.26 0.34 -33.02
N ASN A 200 -20.23 -0.50 -33.20
CA ASN A 200 -19.88 -1.19 -34.44
C ASN A 200 -19.63 -0.27 -35.65
N GLN A 201 -19.34 1.02 -35.42
CA GLN A 201 -19.18 2.02 -36.46
C GLN A 201 -17.73 2.22 -36.89
N ALA A 202 -16.76 2.04 -36.00
CA ALA A 202 -15.35 2.25 -36.30
C ALA A 202 -14.49 1.05 -35.89
N TYR A 203 -13.42 0.79 -36.66
CA TYR A 203 -12.36 -0.09 -36.23
C TYR A 203 -11.42 0.64 -35.27
N VAL A 204 -11.12 0.01 -34.15
CA VAL A 204 -10.28 0.54 -33.07
C VAL A 204 -9.14 -0.41 -32.78
N LEU A 205 -8.01 0.17 -32.38
CA LEU A 205 -6.91 -0.57 -31.78
C LEU A 205 -7.16 -0.68 -30.27
N SER A 206 -7.30 -1.88 -29.77
CA SER A 206 -7.70 -2.18 -28.39
C SER A 206 -6.68 -3.07 -27.70
N CYS A 207 -6.59 -2.92 -26.38
CA CYS A 207 -5.84 -3.80 -25.50
C CYS A 207 -6.80 -4.70 -24.72
N GLN A 208 -6.49 -5.99 -24.70
CA GLN A 208 -7.09 -6.97 -23.82
C GLN A 208 -6.06 -7.40 -22.78
N PHE A 209 -6.31 -7.07 -21.53
CA PHE A 209 -5.52 -7.49 -20.39
C PHE A 209 -6.01 -8.87 -19.92
N HIS A 210 -5.09 -9.79 -19.69
CA HIS A 210 -5.38 -11.17 -19.29
C HIS A 210 -4.81 -11.47 -17.91
N ASN A 211 -5.44 -12.45 -17.23
CA ASN A 211 -4.98 -13.02 -15.96
C ASN A 211 -5.03 -12.04 -14.77
N ALA A 212 -6.12 -11.27 -14.67
CA ALA A 212 -6.37 -10.33 -13.57
C ALA A 212 -6.99 -10.98 -12.31
N ILE A 213 -6.71 -12.27 -12.06
CA ILE A 213 -7.26 -12.99 -10.90
C ILE A 213 -6.70 -12.38 -9.61
N ASP A 214 -7.55 -12.16 -8.61
CA ASP A 214 -7.24 -11.53 -7.31
C ASP A 214 -6.80 -10.05 -7.40
N LEU A 215 -6.73 -9.48 -8.59
CA LEU A 215 -6.33 -8.10 -8.80
C LEU A 215 -7.48 -7.17 -8.37
N LYS A 216 -7.18 -6.17 -7.55
CA LYS A 216 -8.15 -5.21 -6.99
C LYS A 216 -8.16 -3.89 -7.76
N ALA A 217 -6.98 -3.44 -8.21
CA ALA A 217 -6.86 -2.25 -9.03
C ALA A 217 -5.85 -2.42 -10.15
N PHE A 218 -6.10 -1.73 -11.26
CA PHE A 218 -5.20 -1.66 -12.40
C PHE A 218 -5.09 -0.21 -12.89
N HIS A 219 -3.87 0.28 -13.09
CA HIS A 219 -3.60 1.52 -13.80
C HIS A 219 -2.79 1.20 -15.05
N GLY A 220 -3.34 1.58 -16.21
CA GLY A 220 -2.68 1.40 -17.49
C GLY A 220 -2.25 2.75 -18.05
N LYS A 221 -0.95 2.90 -18.28
CA LYS A 221 -0.39 4.02 -19.03
C LYS A 221 0.31 3.52 -20.28
N ILE A 222 -0.25 3.82 -21.44
CA ILE A 222 0.25 3.36 -22.74
C ILE A 222 0.47 4.57 -23.62
N SER A 223 1.69 4.71 -24.11
CA SER A 223 2.10 5.82 -24.97
C SER A 223 2.73 5.33 -26.26
N THR A 224 2.65 6.12 -27.33
CA THR A 224 3.39 5.86 -28.56
C THR A 224 4.81 6.38 -28.49
N LEU A 225 5.71 5.71 -29.21
CA LEU A 225 7.13 6.06 -29.31
C LEU A 225 7.50 6.50 -30.73
N ASP A 226 8.34 7.53 -30.84
CA ASP A 226 8.96 7.92 -32.11
C ASP A 226 10.15 7.00 -32.49
N SER A 227 10.80 7.32 -33.61
CA SER A 227 12.01 6.61 -34.07
C SER A 227 13.20 6.72 -33.11
N ASN A 228 13.20 7.69 -32.19
CA ASN A 228 14.24 7.89 -31.18
C ASN A 228 13.88 7.24 -29.83
N ASN A 229 12.77 6.49 -29.75
CA ASN A 229 12.21 5.92 -28.52
C ASN A 229 11.76 6.96 -27.50
N SER A 230 11.44 8.17 -27.93
CA SER A 230 10.84 9.20 -27.09
C SER A 230 9.32 9.10 -27.10
N VAL A 231 8.68 9.36 -25.97
CA VAL A 231 7.21 9.37 -25.85
C VAL A 231 6.64 10.52 -26.66
N VAL A 232 5.74 10.21 -27.61
CA VAL A 232 5.09 11.19 -28.50
C VAL A 232 3.71 11.56 -28.00
N GLU A 233 2.93 10.56 -27.58
CA GLU A 233 1.56 10.75 -27.16
C GLU A 233 1.13 9.67 -26.19
N CYS A 234 0.45 10.07 -25.11
CA CYS A 234 -0.15 9.15 -24.16
C CYS A 234 -1.55 8.79 -24.64
N LEU A 235 -1.73 7.56 -25.14
CA LEU A 235 -3.00 7.05 -25.64
C LEU A 235 -3.94 6.67 -24.50
N VAL A 236 -3.38 6.10 -23.44
CA VAL A 236 -4.13 5.65 -22.26
C VAL A 236 -3.36 6.09 -21.03
N ASN A 237 -4.08 6.67 -20.06
CA ASN A 237 -3.58 6.96 -18.71
C ASN A 237 -4.80 6.95 -17.78
N GLN A 238 -5.27 5.75 -17.45
CA GLN A 238 -6.51 5.59 -16.72
C GLN A 238 -6.48 4.40 -15.77
N PHE A 239 -7.25 4.54 -14.69
CA PHE A 239 -7.53 3.46 -13.76
C PHE A 239 -8.70 2.63 -14.26
N PHE A 240 -8.63 1.33 -14.04
CA PHE A 240 -9.64 0.37 -14.44
C PHE A 240 -10.15 -0.37 -13.21
N ASP A 241 -11.47 -0.42 -13.06
CA ASP A 241 -12.13 -1.27 -12.07
C ASP A 241 -12.21 -2.70 -12.59
N ILE A 242 -11.72 -3.66 -11.81
CA ILE A 242 -11.68 -5.07 -12.19
C ILE A 242 -13.01 -5.76 -11.87
N GLU A 243 -13.90 -5.14 -11.10
CA GLU A 243 -15.27 -5.63 -10.96
C GLU A 243 -15.98 -5.78 -12.32
N SER A 244 -15.64 -4.93 -13.28
CA SER A 244 -16.14 -5.01 -14.67
C SER A 244 -15.56 -6.16 -15.50
N ALA A 245 -14.51 -6.84 -15.02
CA ALA A 245 -13.74 -7.87 -15.74
C ALA A 245 -14.19 -9.31 -15.47
N LYS A 246 -15.16 -9.52 -14.59
CA LYS A 246 -15.55 -10.83 -14.06
C LYS A 246 -16.58 -11.53 -14.96
N GLU A 247 -16.15 -12.01 -16.12
CA GLU A 247 -16.91 -13.02 -16.88
C GLU A 247 -16.14 -14.36 -16.93
N GLY A 248 -16.59 -15.34 -16.13
CA GLY A 248 -16.03 -16.70 -16.13
C GLY A 248 -14.74 -16.90 -15.31
N ALA A 249 -14.01 -17.98 -15.59
CA ALA A 249 -12.81 -18.39 -14.84
C ALA A 249 -11.53 -17.59 -15.18
N GLN A 250 -11.61 -16.62 -16.10
CA GLN A 250 -10.51 -15.73 -16.48
C GLN A 250 -11.01 -14.29 -16.49
N CYS A 251 -10.30 -13.39 -15.80
CA CYS A 251 -10.62 -11.96 -15.82
C CYS A 251 -9.96 -11.28 -17.03
N TYR A 252 -10.77 -10.70 -17.91
CA TYR A 252 -10.32 -9.92 -19.06
C TYR A 252 -10.79 -8.47 -18.93
N LEU A 253 -9.87 -7.52 -19.11
CA LEU A 253 -10.22 -6.11 -19.25
C LEU A 253 -9.96 -5.66 -20.68
N PHE A 254 -10.94 -5.02 -21.29
CA PHE A 254 -10.85 -4.47 -22.64
C PHE A 254 -10.87 -2.95 -22.60
N PHE A 255 -9.97 -2.33 -23.34
CA PHE A 255 -9.96 -0.88 -23.48
C PHE A 255 -9.37 -0.43 -24.81
N THR A 256 -9.96 0.64 -25.35
CA THR A 256 -9.56 1.24 -26.62
C THR A 256 -8.33 2.13 -26.43
N LEU A 257 -7.36 2.03 -27.34
CA LEU A 257 -6.22 2.94 -27.40
C LEU A 257 -6.50 4.13 -28.31
N ILE A 258 -6.89 3.85 -29.55
CA ILE A 258 -7.10 4.84 -30.62
C ILE A 258 -7.94 4.24 -31.76
N THR A 259 -8.68 5.06 -32.49
CA THR A 259 -9.37 4.60 -33.71
C THR A 259 -8.35 4.37 -34.83
N LEU A 260 -8.61 3.38 -35.71
CA LEU A 260 -7.74 3.18 -36.87
C LEU A 260 -7.77 4.39 -37.81
N ALA A 261 -8.90 5.08 -37.92
CA ALA A 261 -8.99 6.30 -38.72
C ALA A 261 -8.03 7.39 -38.22
N GLU A 262 -7.97 7.61 -36.91
CA GLU A 262 -7.08 8.62 -36.32
C GLU A 262 -5.61 8.20 -36.40
N LEU A 263 -5.31 6.93 -36.13
CA LEU A 263 -3.98 6.35 -36.29
C LEU A 263 -3.46 6.54 -37.72
N LEU A 264 -4.30 6.29 -38.73
CA LEU A 264 -3.97 6.38 -40.15
C LEU A 264 -4.01 7.82 -40.70
N LYS A 265 -4.71 8.74 -40.03
CA LYS A 265 -4.68 10.17 -40.35
C LYS A 265 -3.35 10.79 -39.94
N HIS A 266 -2.79 10.33 -38.83
CA HIS A 266 -1.52 10.83 -38.26
C HIS A 266 -0.40 9.78 -38.32
N LYS A 267 -0.27 9.06 -39.44
CA LYS A 267 0.71 7.97 -39.62
C LYS A 267 2.14 8.37 -39.27
N SER A 268 2.61 9.53 -39.71
CA SER A 268 3.98 9.97 -39.44
C SER A 268 4.27 10.14 -37.95
N ARG A 269 3.24 10.44 -37.15
CA ARG A 269 3.33 10.62 -35.70
C ARG A 269 3.26 9.29 -34.95
N PHE A 270 2.32 8.43 -35.30
CA PHE A 270 2.05 7.18 -34.57
C PHE A 270 2.75 5.94 -35.10
N LEU A 271 3.09 5.95 -36.39
CA LEU A 271 3.69 4.84 -37.12
C LEU A 271 5.02 5.26 -37.76
N PRO A 272 6.03 5.68 -36.96
CA PRO A 272 7.35 5.98 -37.51
C PRO A 272 7.87 4.76 -38.28
N ASN A 273 8.31 4.97 -39.52
CA ASN A 273 8.74 3.91 -40.44
C ASN A 273 7.65 2.83 -40.73
N GLY A 274 6.37 3.19 -40.59
CA GLY A 274 5.24 2.29 -40.85
C GLY A 274 4.99 1.24 -39.76
N LYS A 275 5.65 1.35 -38.60
CA LYS A 275 5.53 0.42 -37.48
C LYS A 275 4.99 1.11 -36.24
N LEU A 276 4.16 0.41 -35.47
CA LEU A 276 3.69 0.90 -34.18
C LEU A 276 4.70 0.54 -33.09
N ASN A 277 5.07 1.54 -32.28
CA ASN A 277 5.93 1.35 -31.11
C ASN A 277 5.20 1.90 -29.88
N LEU A 278 5.08 1.09 -28.84
CA LEU A 278 4.40 1.44 -27.60
C LEU A 278 5.36 1.42 -26.42
N TYR A 279 5.17 2.35 -25.51
CA TYR A 279 5.71 2.35 -24.16
C TYR A 279 4.56 2.01 -23.20
N CYS A 280 4.68 0.88 -22.52
CA CYS A 280 3.65 0.38 -21.61
C CYS A 280 4.17 0.46 -20.17
N GLU A 281 3.45 1.19 -19.33
CA GLU A 281 3.63 1.28 -17.89
C GLU A 281 2.33 0.80 -17.23
N LEU A 282 2.40 -0.35 -16.55
CA LEU A 282 1.26 -1.00 -15.91
C LEU A 282 1.52 -1.06 -14.41
N THR A 283 0.57 -0.60 -13.62
CA THR A 283 0.64 -0.73 -12.15
C THR A 283 -0.54 -1.55 -11.64
N LEU A 284 -0.23 -2.62 -10.93
CA LEU A 284 -1.16 -3.64 -10.45
C LEU A 284 -1.24 -3.57 -8.92
N SER A 285 -2.45 -3.65 -8.35
CA SER A 285 -2.65 -3.77 -6.91
C SER A 285 -3.54 -4.97 -6.59
N TYR A 286 -3.05 -5.83 -5.70
CA TYR A 286 -3.76 -7.02 -5.22
C TYR A 286 -4.43 -6.81 -3.85
N GLY A 287 -4.34 -5.60 -3.29
CA GLY A 287 -4.90 -5.27 -1.98
C GLY A 287 -4.09 -5.80 -0.80
N LEU A 288 -2.83 -6.20 -1.01
CA LEU A 288 -1.92 -6.56 0.08
C LEU A 288 -1.43 -5.29 0.77
N GLN A 289 -1.56 -5.25 2.09
CA GLN A 289 -1.32 -4.04 2.89
C GLN A 289 -0.51 -4.34 4.13
N HIS A 290 0.41 -3.43 4.46
CA HIS A 290 1.24 -3.49 5.67
C HIS A 290 1.08 -2.21 6.46
N SER A 291 0.86 -2.31 7.76
CA SER A 291 0.50 -1.17 8.59
C SER A 291 1.34 -1.16 9.86
N GLN A 292 2.01 -0.05 10.17
CA GLN A 292 2.86 0.07 11.36
C GLN A 292 2.96 1.51 11.89
N ILE A 293 3.31 1.64 13.18
CA ILE A 293 3.68 2.93 13.77
C ILE A 293 5.15 3.20 13.41
N GLU A 294 5.41 4.35 12.81
CA GLU A 294 6.77 4.77 12.42
C GLU A 294 7.46 5.57 13.53
N ARG A 295 6.71 6.43 14.23
CA ARG A 295 7.26 7.35 15.22
C ARG A 295 6.27 7.70 16.31
N ILE A 296 6.78 7.89 17.52
CA ILE A 296 6.05 8.48 18.64
C ILE A 296 6.91 9.62 19.20
N ALA A 297 6.30 10.78 19.43
CA ALA A 297 6.93 12.01 19.91
C ALA A 297 6.11 12.61 21.07
N HIS A 298 6.80 13.24 22.03
CA HIS A 298 6.19 13.83 23.23
C HIS A 298 6.69 15.27 23.46
N ASP A 299 5.97 16.08 24.24
CA ASP A 299 6.22 17.49 24.63
C ASP A 299 7.63 18.09 24.31
N ALA A 300 8.72 17.52 24.85
CA ALA A 300 10.08 18.04 24.66
C ALA A 300 10.62 17.93 23.21
N SER A 301 10.08 17.00 22.42
CA SER A 301 10.48 16.74 21.03
C SER A 301 9.74 17.59 19.99
N PHE A 302 8.65 18.27 20.38
CA PHE A 302 7.94 19.22 19.49
C PHE A 302 8.67 20.56 19.34
N MET A 303 9.52 20.92 20.30
CA MET A 303 10.11 22.26 20.44
C MET A 303 11.50 22.43 19.81
N CYS A 304 12.01 21.42 19.09
CA CYS A 304 13.29 21.55 18.38
C CYS A 304 13.10 22.15 16.99
N ALA A 305 13.26 23.47 16.88
CA ALA A 305 13.67 24.18 15.66
C ALA A 305 14.10 25.63 15.98
N PRO A 306 14.97 26.27 15.19
CA PRO A 306 16.34 25.91 14.82
C PRO A 306 17.35 26.91 15.45
N VAL A 307 18.60 26.52 15.65
CA VAL A 307 19.69 27.49 15.87
C VAL A 307 20.71 27.30 14.76
N GLU A 308 20.87 28.35 13.95
CA GLU A 308 21.99 28.55 13.07
C GLU A 308 23.28 28.55 13.90
N GLU A 309 24.20 27.63 13.60
CA GLU A 309 25.61 27.83 13.94
C GLU A 309 26.45 27.72 12.68
N THR A 310 26.87 28.90 12.25
CA THR A 310 27.96 29.14 11.32
C THR A 310 29.27 28.77 12.02
N ALA A 311 29.92 27.69 11.59
CA ALA A 311 31.37 27.54 11.72
C ALA A 311 31.90 26.66 10.59
N SER A 312 32.72 27.29 9.76
CA SER A 312 33.40 26.79 8.57
C SER A 312 34.49 25.75 8.85
N THR A 313 34.93 25.12 7.75
CA THR A 313 36.07 24.19 7.53
C THR A 313 35.85 22.75 7.99
N SER A 314 35.95 21.71 7.15
CA SER A 314 36.71 21.52 5.91
C SER A 314 36.01 20.52 4.97
N GLN A 315 36.14 20.75 3.67
CA GLN A 315 35.69 19.88 2.58
C GLN A 315 36.12 18.42 2.77
N ILE A 316 35.13 17.53 2.86
CA ILE A 316 35.18 16.20 2.25
C ILE A 316 33.84 16.04 1.53
N ASP A 317 33.88 16.01 0.19
CA ASP A 317 32.73 15.72 -0.66
C ASP A 317 32.16 14.35 -0.31
N VAL A 318 31.04 14.33 0.40
CA VAL A 318 30.15 13.17 0.48
C VAL A 318 28.76 13.66 0.08
N PRO A 319 28.15 13.14 -1.00
CA PRO A 319 26.84 13.58 -1.43
C PRO A 319 25.79 13.31 -0.35
N ALA A 320 24.83 14.24 -0.24
CA ALA A 320 23.65 14.12 0.59
C ALA A 320 23.05 12.71 0.50
N LYS A 321 22.87 12.06 1.66
CA LYS A 321 22.19 10.78 1.80
C LYS A 321 20.74 10.88 1.29
N ARG A 322 20.59 10.75 -0.02
CA ARG A 322 19.44 10.10 -0.64
C ARG A 322 19.40 8.70 -0.03
N PHE A 323 18.36 8.38 0.73
CA PHE A 323 17.98 6.98 0.91
C PHE A 323 17.38 6.49 -0.41
N LEU A 324 18.27 6.28 -1.39
CA LEU A 324 18.09 5.32 -2.46
C LEU A 324 18.32 3.94 -1.83
N TYR A 325 17.25 3.23 -1.51
CA TYR A 325 17.29 1.79 -1.73
C TYR A 325 16.73 1.56 -3.14
N CYS A 326 17.60 1.72 -4.14
CA CYS A 326 17.51 0.82 -5.28
C CYS A 326 18.04 -0.53 -4.77
N ILE A 327 17.13 -1.47 -4.52
CA ILE A 327 17.49 -2.88 -4.60
C ILE A 327 16.65 -3.42 -5.75
N ASP A 328 17.33 -3.62 -6.88
CA ASP A 328 16.80 -4.43 -7.96
C ASP A 328 16.43 -5.83 -7.41
N ASN A 329 15.22 -6.29 -7.73
CA ASN A 329 14.66 -7.62 -7.45
C ASN A 329 14.44 -8.01 -5.99
N ILE A 330 13.16 -8.05 -5.58
CA ILE A 330 12.72 -8.95 -4.51
C ILE A 330 11.46 -9.69 -4.94
N PRO A 331 11.56 -10.95 -5.38
CA PRO A 331 10.78 -12.01 -4.81
C PRO A 331 11.47 -12.41 -3.50
N SER A 332 10.71 -12.33 -2.41
CA SER A 332 10.97 -13.01 -1.14
C SER A 332 12.19 -12.58 -0.32
N LEU A 333 12.19 -11.34 0.20
CA LEU A 333 13.14 -10.91 1.26
C LEU A 333 13.08 -11.91 2.42
N LEU A 334 11.87 -12.20 2.91
CA LEU A 334 11.67 -13.14 4.02
C LEU A 334 12.11 -14.58 3.72
N LYS A 335 11.90 -15.09 2.49
CA LYS A 335 12.36 -16.45 2.13
C LYS A 335 13.88 -16.49 2.07
N ASN A 336 14.50 -15.47 1.48
CA ASN A 336 15.95 -15.37 1.39
C ASN A 336 16.54 -15.16 2.78
N ASP A 337 15.90 -14.38 3.65
CA ASP A 337 16.31 -14.19 5.05
C ASP A 337 16.22 -15.50 5.83
N PHE A 338 15.13 -16.27 5.69
CA PHE A 338 15.03 -17.60 6.31
C PHE A 338 16.01 -18.61 5.71
N GLN A 339 16.28 -18.51 4.41
CA GLN A 339 17.28 -19.36 3.75
C GLN A 339 18.69 -19.01 4.23
N ASN A 340 19.01 -17.73 4.39
CA ASN A 340 20.27 -17.25 4.94
C ASN A 340 20.40 -17.64 6.41
N LEU A 341 19.34 -17.47 7.22
CA LEU A 341 19.31 -17.95 8.61
C LEU A 341 19.61 -19.44 8.71
N LEU A 342 19.05 -20.26 7.81
CA LEU A 342 19.33 -21.70 7.75
C LEU A 342 20.77 -22.01 7.30
N GLN A 343 21.32 -21.25 6.35
CA GLN A 343 22.67 -21.47 5.82
C GLN A 343 23.76 -21.00 6.78
N GLU A 344 23.55 -19.86 7.43
CA GLU A 344 24.50 -19.25 8.37
C GLU A 344 24.42 -19.90 9.76
N GLY A 345 23.26 -20.44 10.13
CA GLY A 345 23.03 -21.02 11.47
C GLY A 345 22.94 -19.97 12.58
N THR A 346 22.81 -18.69 12.24
CA THR A 346 22.74 -17.60 13.21
C THR A 346 21.55 -17.80 14.16
N LEU A 347 21.83 -17.88 15.47
CA LEU A 347 20.84 -18.13 16.53
C LEU A 347 20.06 -19.45 16.39
N SER A 348 20.60 -20.45 15.69
CA SER A 348 20.00 -21.79 15.69
C SER A 348 19.97 -22.38 17.10
N ASP A 349 18.81 -22.87 17.51
CA ASP A 349 18.52 -23.40 18.85
C ASP A 349 18.08 -24.88 18.81
N PHE A 350 18.22 -25.54 17.65
CA PHE A 350 17.87 -26.94 17.44
C PHE A 350 18.69 -27.61 16.34
N THR A 351 18.98 -28.90 16.48
CA THR A 351 19.68 -29.70 15.46
C THR A 351 18.81 -30.85 14.95
N ILE A 352 18.68 -30.99 13.63
CA ILE A 352 18.10 -32.18 12.99
C ILE A 352 19.24 -33.01 12.41
N LYS A 353 19.36 -34.26 12.84
CA LYS A 353 20.30 -35.24 12.31
C LYS A 353 19.57 -36.21 11.38
N VAL A 354 20.11 -36.41 10.17
CA VAL A 354 19.61 -37.35 9.16
C VAL A 354 20.80 -38.13 8.61
N GLY A 355 20.96 -39.37 9.06
CA GLY A 355 22.18 -40.16 8.79
C GLY A 355 23.43 -39.44 9.30
N ASP A 356 24.38 -39.18 8.39
CA ASP A 356 25.64 -38.49 8.71
C ASP A 356 25.55 -36.95 8.60
N LYS A 357 24.38 -36.39 8.27
CA LYS A 357 24.18 -34.95 8.09
C LYS A 357 23.48 -34.31 9.28
N ASN A 358 24.01 -33.17 9.71
CA ASN A 358 23.43 -32.34 10.76
C ASN A 358 22.96 -31.00 10.18
N PHE A 359 21.75 -30.58 10.52
CA PHE A 359 21.16 -29.30 10.11
C PHE A 359 20.88 -28.45 11.35
N GLN A 360 21.53 -27.29 11.44
CA GLN A 360 21.25 -26.27 12.46
C GLN A 360 20.00 -25.50 12.05
N VAL A 361 18.97 -25.51 12.89
CA VAL A 361 17.64 -24.97 12.57
C VAL A 361 17.04 -24.23 13.77
N HIS A 362 15.92 -23.55 13.54
CA HIS A 362 15.25 -22.72 14.55
C HIS A 362 13.93 -23.36 15.02
N LYS A 363 13.79 -23.61 16.32
CA LYS A 363 12.58 -24.19 16.94
C LYS A 363 11.34 -23.39 16.59
N ALA A 364 11.42 -22.05 16.64
CA ALA A 364 10.29 -21.18 16.32
C ALA A 364 9.75 -21.43 14.89
N VAL A 365 10.64 -21.60 13.92
CA VAL A 365 10.28 -21.87 12.52
C VAL A 365 9.69 -23.27 12.38
N LEU A 366 10.29 -24.28 13.00
CA LEU A 366 9.76 -25.66 12.99
C LEU A 366 8.36 -25.74 13.62
N CYS A 367 8.15 -25.11 14.78
CA CYS A 367 6.87 -25.04 15.48
C CYS A 367 5.80 -24.32 14.66
N ALA A 368 6.17 -23.25 13.95
CA ALA A 368 5.24 -22.50 13.10
C ALA A 368 4.83 -23.30 11.85
N ARG A 369 5.71 -24.17 11.33
CA ARG A 369 5.51 -24.83 10.04
C ARG A 369 5.13 -26.31 10.11
N SER A 370 5.28 -26.96 11.27
CA SER A 370 4.93 -28.37 11.47
C SER A 370 4.26 -28.61 12.82
N PRO A 371 2.99 -29.05 12.83
CA PRO A 371 2.29 -29.44 14.06
C PRO A 371 3.01 -30.56 14.84
N THR A 372 3.69 -31.47 14.14
CA THR A 372 4.47 -32.56 14.75
C THR A 372 5.66 -32.01 15.52
N PHE A 373 6.45 -31.14 14.90
CA PHE A 373 7.57 -30.47 15.59
C PHE A 373 7.07 -29.56 16.71
N LYS A 374 5.95 -28.86 16.51
CA LYS A 374 5.33 -28.07 17.57
C LYS A 374 4.99 -28.91 18.78
N ALA A 375 4.33 -30.06 18.60
CA ALA A 375 4.00 -30.95 19.71
C ALA A 375 5.25 -31.53 20.40
N MET A 376 6.28 -31.89 19.62
CA MET A 376 7.55 -32.41 20.14
C MET A 376 8.32 -31.37 20.96
N LEU A 377 8.42 -30.13 20.46
CA LEU A 377 9.22 -29.05 21.05
C LEU A 377 8.51 -28.25 22.15
N THR A 378 7.20 -28.45 22.34
CA THR A 378 6.44 -27.79 23.41
C THR A 378 6.10 -28.72 24.57
N ARG A 379 6.52 -29.98 24.51
CA ARG A 379 6.36 -30.99 25.56
C ARG A 379 7.73 -31.37 26.14
N ASN A 380 7.72 -32.01 27.31
CA ASN A 380 8.93 -32.58 27.94
C ASN A 380 9.32 -33.88 27.24
N MET A 381 9.72 -33.77 25.97
CA MET A 381 10.27 -34.87 25.19
C MET A 381 11.79 -34.74 25.12
N LYS A 382 12.47 -35.87 25.01
CA LYS A 382 13.93 -35.98 25.02
C LYS A 382 14.57 -35.05 23.98
N GLU A 383 13.97 -34.96 22.79
CA GLU A 383 14.44 -34.12 21.70
C GLU A 383 14.44 -32.63 22.08
N ASN A 384 13.44 -32.18 22.85
CA ASN A 384 13.35 -30.80 23.31
C ASN A 384 14.40 -30.49 24.39
N GLU A 385 14.68 -31.44 25.29
CA GLU A 385 15.70 -31.31 26.33
C GLU A 385 17.11 -31.33 25.75
N GLU A 386 17.37 -32.20 24.77
CA GLU A 386 18.68 -32.35 24.12
C GLU A 386 18.89 -31.35 22.98
N ASN A 387 17.86 -30.60 22.59
CA ASN A 387 17.85 -29.71 21.42
C ASN A 387 18.28 -30.42 20.12
N LEU A 388 17.99 -31.71 20.01
CA LEU A 388 18.40 -32.56 18.90
C LEU A 388 17.34 -33.62 18.59
N VAL A 389 17.10 -33.86 17.30
CA VAL A 389 16.32 -35.02 16.84
C VAL A 389 17.11 -35.81 15.81
N ASP A 390 17.10 -37.14 15.92
CA ASP A 390 17.68 -38.05 14.94
C ASP A 390 16.54 -38.70 14.14
N ILE A 391 16.50 -38.41 12.84
CA ILE A 391 15.50 -38.96 11.91
C ILE A 391 16.15 -40.12 11.16
N SER A 392 15.94 -41.32 11.70
CA SER A 392 16.52 -42.57 11.20
C SER A 392 15.70 -43.25 10.08
N ASP A 393 14.46 -42.80 9.85
CA ASP A 393 13.47 -43.48 9.00
C ASP A 393 13.36 -42.94 7.55
N LEU A 394 14.30 -42.08 7.13
CA LEU A 394 14.40 -41.58 5.75
C LEU A 394 15.57 -42.29 5.02
N GLY A 395 15.40 -43.60 4.79
CA GLY A 395 16.31 -44.45 4.01
C GLY A 395 15.82 -44.68 2.59
#